data_AF-A0AAU9SPU6-F1
#
_entry.id   AF-A0AAU9SPU6-F1
#
_cell.length_a   1.000
_cell.length_b   1.000
_cell.length_c   1.000
_cell.angle_alpha   90.00
_cell.angle_beta   90.00
_cell.angle_gamma   90.00
#
_symmetry.space_group_name_H-M   'P 1'
#
loop_
_entity.id
_entity.type
_entity.pdbx_description
1 polymer ?
#
loop_
_entity_poly.entity_id
_entity_poly.type
_entity_poly.pdbx_seq_one_letter_code
_entity_poly.pdbx_strand_id
1 'polypeptide(L)'
;MTSTLSDAFISHPIHIPLSNLPDFKSLRHLPDSYTWTPKDDLLFSASDSDESLPFIDLSDPHVAARVGHACTTWGAFQITNHGVPSRLLDHIEFLTGSLFRLPVQRKLKAARSENGISGYGVARIASFFNKQMWSEGFTVIGSPLDDFHKLWPRHHLKYCQNFN
;
A
#
# COMPACT_ATOMS: atom_id res chain seq x y z
N MET A 1 15.07 -17.80 15.42
CA MET A 1 15.69 -17.12 14.27
C MET A 1 14.72 -16.05 13.81
N THR A 2 15.09 -14.76 13.87
CA THR A 2 14.25 -13.66 13.39
C THR A 2 14.37 -13.58 11.87
N SER A 3 13.34 -13.95 11.12
CA SER A 3 13.33 -13.67 9.68
C SER A 3 13.12 -12.17 9.48
N THR A 4 13.88 -11.57 8.57
CA THR A 4 13.66 -10.18 8.17
C THR A 4 12.53 -10.11 7.15
N LEU A 5 11.90 -8.94 7.00
CA LEU A 5 10.93 -8.70 5.92
C LEU A 5 11.50 -9.03 4.54
N SER A 6 12.79 -8.78 4.35
CA SER A 6 13.53 -9.15 3.14
C SER A 6 13.51 -10.67 2.90
N ASP A 7 13.71 -11.48 3.94
CA ASP A 7 13.75 -12.96 3.82
C ASP A 7 12.38 -13.53 3.41
N ALA A 8 11.29 -12.95 3.92
CA ALA A 8 9.93 -13.33 3.54
C ALA A 8 9.65 -13.04 2.05
N PHE A 9 10.22 -11.96 1.52
CA PHE A 9 10.03 -11.56 0.12
C PHE A 9 11.00 -12.23 -0.86
N ILE A 10 12.15 -12.69 -0.39
CA ILE A 10 13.06 -13.54 -1.18
C ILE A 10 12.42 -14.93 -1.38
N SER A 11 11.75 -15.47 -0.35
CA SER A 11 11.05 -16.74 -0.46
C SER A 11 9.76 -16.67 -1.30
N HIS A 12 9.21 -15.47 -1.53
CA HIS A 12 8.00 -15.21 -2.32
C HIS A 12 8.24 -14.09 -3.34
N PRO A 13 9.02 -14.35 -4.41
CA PRO A 13 9.32 -13.35 -5.42
C PRO A 13 8.05 -12.89 -6.16
N ILE A 14 7.95 -11.59 -6.44
CA ILE A 14 6.90 -11.08 -7.33
C ILE A 14 7.36 -11.27 -8.77
N HIS A 15 6.88 -12.31 -9.44
CA HIS A 15 7.06 -12.49 -10.88
C HIS A 15 5.93 -11.82 -11.66
N ILE A 16 5.73 -10.51 -11.44
CA ILE A 16 4.83 -9.70 -12.26
C ILE A 16 5.69 -8.69 -13.01
N PRO A 17 6.15 -9.03 -14.23
CA PRO A 17 6.72 -8.02 -15.11
C PRO A 17 5.66 -6.94 -15.31
N LEU A 18 5.94 -5.69 -14.91
CA LEU A 18 5.03 -4.57 -15.21
C LEU A 18 4.77 -4.41 -16.72
N SER A 19 5.62 -5.01 -17.57
CA SER A 19 5.41 -5.14 -19.02
C SER A 19 4.19 -5.97 -19.40
N ASN A 20 3.66 -6.79 -18.48
CA ASN A 20 2.50 -7.66 -18.71
C ASN A 20 1.22 -7.11 -18.06
N LEU A 21 1.25 -5.89 -17.51
CA LEU A 21 0.04 -5.24 -17.05
C LEU A 21 -0.87 -4.98 -18.26
N PRO A 22 -2.16 -5.38 -18.19
CA PRO A 22 -3.10 -5.09 -19.25
C PRO A 22 -3.19 -3.58 -19.50
N ASP A 23 -3.34 -3.18 -20.75
CA ASP A 23 -3.76 -1.81 -21.05
C ASP A 23 -5.25 -1.66 -20.66
N PHE A 24 -5.48 -1.23 -19.43
CA PHE A 24 -6.82 -1.03 -18.88
C PHE A 24 -7.66 -0.01 -19.66
N LYS A 25 -7.06 0.81 -20.54
CA LYS A 25 -7.81 1.73 -21.39
C LYS A 25 -8.44 1.05 -22.61
N SER A 26 -7.92 -0.10 -23.03
CA SER A 26 -8.39 -0.84 -24.21
C SER A 26 -9.10 -2.16 -23.87
N LEU A 27 -9.04 -2.59 -22.60
CA LEU A 27 -9.75 -3.79 -22.14
C LEU A 27 -11.27 -3.66 -22.32
N ARG A 28 -11.87 -4.66 -22.97
CA ARG A 28 -13.34 -4.81 -23.10
C ARG A 28 -13.94 -5.68 -22.00
N HIS A 29 -13.15 -6.57 -21.42
CA HIS A 29 -13.54 -7.51 -20.38
C HIS A 29 -12.43 -7.60 -19.33
N LEU A 30 -12.83 -7.89 -18.08
CA LEU A 30 -11.90 -8.17 -17.00
C LEU A 30 -11.15 -9.48 -17.29
N PRO A 31 -9.81 -9.51 -17.30
CA PRO A 31 -9.07 -10.75 -17.50
C PRO A 31 -9.26 -11.72 -16.33
N ASP A 32 -9.26 -13.02 -16.62
CA ASP A 32 -9.43 -14.07 -15.60
C ASP A 32 -8.39 -14.03 -14.47
N SER A 33 -7.21 -13.46 -14.73
CA SER A 33 -6.19 -13.23 -13.71
C SER A 33 -6.62 -12.22 -12.65
N TYR A 34 -7.53 -11.29 -12.98
CA TYR A 34 -8.12 -10.30 -12.08
C TYR A 34 -9.54 -10.65 -11.63
N THR A 35 -10.11 -11.77 -12.09
CA THR A 35 -11.43 -12.24 -11.68
C THR A 35 -11.30 -13.07 -10.40
N TRP A 36 -11.66 -12.46 -9.26
CA TRP A 36 -11.70 -13.11 -7.96
C TRP A 36 -13.05 -13.80 -7.75
N THR A 37 -13.03 -15.04 -7.24
CA THR A 37 -14.24 -15.80 -6.91
C THR A 37 -14.28 -16.13 -5.41
N PRO A 38 -15.43 -16.56 -4.86
CA PRO A 38 -15.51 -17.00 -3.45
C PRO A 38 -14.56 -18.15 -3.09
N LYS A 39 -14.00 -18.86 -4.07
CA LYS A 39 -12.96 -19.89 -3.85
C LYS A 39 -11.57 -19.28 -3.69
N ASP A 40 -11.34 -18.11 -4.27
CA ASP A 40 -10.07 -17.38 -4.22
C ASP A 40 -9.99 -16.47 -2.99
N ASP A 41 -11.14 -16.01 -2.48
CA ASP A 41 -11.22 -15.17 -1.29
C ASP A 41 -12.33 -15.64 -0.34
N LEU A 42 -11.92 -16.16 0.81
CA LEU A 42 -12.80 -16.66 1.87
C LEU A 42 -13.61 -15.54 2.54
N LEU A 43 -13.28 -14.27 2.28
CA LEU A 43 -13.94 -13.08 2.83
C LEU A 43 -15.11 -12.58 1.97
N PHE A 44 -15.41 -13.19 0.82
CA PHE A 44 -16.57 -12.82 -0.02
C PHE A 44 -17.91 -12.94 0.71
N SER A 45 -17.97 -13.73 1.78
CA SER A 45 -19.12 -13.81 2.68
C SER A 45 -19.01 -12.72 3.76
N ALA A 46 -18.99 -11.44 3.37
CA ALA A 46 -19.24 -10.38 4.33
C ALA A 46 -20.66 -10.56 4.88
N SER A 47 -20.80 -10.82 6.18
CA SER A 47 -22.10 -10.82 6.84
C SER A 47 -22.63 -9.40 6.90
N ASP A 48 -23.94 -9.23 6.72
CA ASP A 48 -24.70 -7.99 7.01
C ASP A 48 -24.74 -7.70 8.53
N SER A 49 -23.60 -7.78 9.21
CA SER A 49 -23.49 -7.39 10.61
C SER A 49 -23.31 -5.87 10.67
N ASP A 50 -24.22 -5.19 11.36
CA ASP A 50 -24.13 -3.75 11.72
C ASP A 50 -22.93 -3.41 12.64
N GLU A 51 -22.00 -4.35 12.87
CA GLU A 51 -20.83 -4.10 13.69
C GLU A 51 -19.82 -3.23 12.94
N SER A 52 -19.64 -1.99 13.42
CA SER A 52 -18.62 -1.07 12.94
C SER A 52 -17.26 -1.37 13.56
N LEU A 53 -16.19 -1.20 12.77
CA LEU A 53 -14.81 -1.29 13.27
C LEU A 53 -14.60 -0.36 14.49
N PRO A 54 -13.90 -0.81 15.55
CA PRO A 54 -13.67 0.02 16.73
C PRO A 54 -13.02 1.36 16.39
N PHE A 55 -13.58 2.44 16.94
CA PHE A 55 -13.05 3.80 16.80
C PHE A 55 -12.51 4.28 18.14
N ILE A 56 -11.21 4.55 18.22
CA ILE A 56 -10.49 4.81 19.47
C ILE A 56 -9.95 6.23 19.51
N ASP A 57 -10.35 6.98 20.54
CA ASP A 57 -9.75 8.26 20.88
C ASP A 57 -8.44 8.06 21.65
N LEU A 58 -7.31 8.51 21.08
CA LEU A 58 -6.00 8.37 21.74
C LEU A 58 -5.80 9.31 22.93
N SER A 59 -6.71 10.25 23.18
CA SER A 59 -6.74 11.07 24.38
C SER A 59 -7.52 10.44 25.55
N ASP A 60 -8.20 9.30 25.34
CA ASP A 60 -8.95 8.59 26.39
C ASP A 60 -7.98 8.04 27.47
N PRO A 61 -8.23 8.27 28.77
CA PRO A 61 -7.36 7.80 29.86
C PRO A 61 -7.26 6.25 29.94
N HIS A 62 -8.20 5.53 29.33
CA HIS A 62 -8.25 4.08 29.24
C HIS A 62 -7.89 3.55 27.83
N VAL A 63 -7.24 4.37 26.99
CA VAL A 63 -6.86 4.01 25.60
C VAL A 63 -6.15 2.65 25.50
N ALA A 64 -5.25 2.34 26.42
CA ALA A 64 -4.50 1.08 26.40
C ALA A 64 -5.42 -0.16 26.50
N ALA A 65 -6.44 -0.11 27.35
CA ALA A 65 -7.41 -1.19 27.50
C ALA A 65 -8.29 -1.32 26.25
N ARG A 66 -8.72 -0.19 25.66
CA ARG A 66 -9.51 -0.17 24.43
C ARG A 66 -8.75 -0.73 23.23
N VAL A 67 -7.48 -0.32 23.07
CA VAL A 67 -6.59 -0.84 22.03
C VAL A 67 -6.38 -2.34 22.23
N GLY A 68 -6.08 -2.78 23.46
CA GLY A 68 -5.92 -4.19 23.78
C GLY A 68 -7.15 -5.01 23.43
N HIS A 69 -8.35 -4.52 23.78
CA HIS A 69 -9.61 -5.17 23.44
C HIS A 69 -9.82 -5.23 21.92
N ALA A 70 -9.66 -4.12 21.19
CA ALA A 70 -9.82 -4.10 19.74
C ALA A 70 -8.82 -5.05 19.04
N CYS A 71 -7.57 -5.14 19.53
CA CYS A 71 -6.60 -6.09 19.00
C CYS A 71 -7.05 -7.56 19.15
N THR A 72 -7.67 -7.93 20.28
CA THR A 72 -8.06 -9.33 20.54
C THR A 72 -9.40 -9.72 19.94
N THR A 73 -10.33 -8.77 19.79
CA THR A 73 -11.66 -9.05 19.25
C THR A 73 -11.80 -8.75 17.76
N TRP A 74 -11.10 -7.73 17.25
CA TRP A 74 -11.18 -7.28 15.86
C TRP A 74 -9.90 -7.47 15.05
N GLY A 75 -8.73 -7.33 15.67
CA GLY A 75 -7.44 -7.31 14.98
C GLY A 75 -7.17 -6.02 14.18
N ALA A 76 -8.12 -5.08 14.15
CA ALA A 76 -8.01 -3.78 13.51
C ALA A 76 -8.91 -2.73 14.23
N PHE A 77 -8.56 -1.45 14.10
CA PHE A 77 -9.30 -0.31 14.66
C PHE A 77 -8.93 0.98 13.94
N GLN A 78 -9.80 1.98 14.04
CA GLN A 78 -9.52 3.37 13.66
C GLN A 78 -9.11 4.19 14.89
N ILE A 79 -8.28 5.21 14.68
CA ILE A 79 -7.84 6.12 15.74
C ILE A 79 -8.17 7.58 15.42
N THR A 80 -8.45 8.36 16.47
CA THR A 80 -8.57 9.82 16.43
C THR A 80 -7.71 10.46 17.50
N ASN A 81 -7.57 11.79 17.46
CA ASN A 81 -6.75 12.59 18.40
C ASN A 81 -5.31 12.07 18.52
N HIS A 82 -4.77 11.56 17.41
CA HIS A 82 -3.46 10.90 17.33
C HIS A 82 -2.26 11.86 17.36
N GLY A 83 -2.49 13.18 17.45
CA GLY A 83 -1.43 14.19 17.50
C GLY A 83 -0.69 14.45 16.18
N VAL A 84 -0.80 13.56 15.18
CA VAL A 84 -0.30 13.82 13.82
C VAL A 84 -0.97 15.07 13.22
N PRO A 85 -0.22 16.09 12.78
CA PRO A 85 -0.79 17.31 12.22
C PRO A 85 -1.58 17.05 10.92
N SER A 86 -2.78 17.60 10.80
CA SER A 86 -3.61 17.46 9.58
C SER A 86 -2.88 17.92 8.31
N ARG A 87 -2.09 19.01 8.40
CA ARG A 87 -1.29 19.52 7.28
C ARG A 87 -0.29 18.49 6.74
N LEU A 88 0.22 17.58 7.58
CA LEU A 88 1.10 16.51 7.13
C LEU A 88 0.31 15.46 6.34
N LEU A 89 -0.89 15.11 6.79
CA LEU A 89 -1.79 14.20 6.08
C LEU A 89 -2.18 14.77 4.71
N ASP A 90 -2.55 16.05 4.66
CA ASP A 90 -2.86 16.75 3.40
C ASP A 90 -1.68 16.72 2.42
N HIS A 91 -0.45 16.87 2.93
CA HIS A 91 0.76 16.79 2.12
C HIS A 91 0.98 15.38 1.57
N ILE A 92 0.82 14.35 2.41
CA ILE A 92 0.96 12.95 2.00
C ILE A 92 -0.08 12.60 0.92
N GLU A 93 -1.32 13.04 1.07
CA GLU A 93 -2.37 12.86 0.08
C GLU A 93 -2.02 13.56 -1.24
N PHE A 94 -1.61 14.83 -1.17
CA PHE A 94 -1.19 15.59 -2.34
C PHE A 94 -0.02 14.94 -3.09
N LEU A 95 1.00 14.50 -2.35
CA LEU A 95 2.17 13.81 -2.91
C LEU A 95 1.79 12.49 -3.56
N THR A 96 0.99 11.67 -2.86
CA THR A 96 0.52 10.38 -3.36
C THR A 96 -0.26 10.56 -4.65
N GLY A 97 -1.20 11.50 -4.68
CA GLY A 97 -1.93 11.84 -5.89
C GLY A 97 -0.99 12.33 -7.00
N SER A 98 0.02 13.14 -6.67
CA SER A 98 0.98 13.65 -7.66
C SER A 98 1.86 12.57 -8.25
N LEU A 99 2.25 11.57 -7.45
CA LEU A 99 3.00 10.40 -7.88
C LEU A 99 2.18 9.55 -8.86
N PHE A 100 0.96 9.15 -8.48
CA PHE A 100 0.17 8.23 -9.27
C PHE A 100 -0.45 8.85 -10.53
N ARG A 101 -0.59 10.18 -10.57
CA ARG A 101 -0.91 10.94 -11.80
C ARG A 101 0.20 10.95 -12.84
N LEU A 102 1.45 10.59 -12.48
CA LEU A 102 2.52 10.50 -13.48
C LEU A 102 2.21 9.41 -14.52
N PRO A 103 2.62 9.59 -15.79
CA PRO A 103 2.56 8.53 -16.78
C PRO A 103 3.29 7.28 -16.30
N VAL A 104 2.79 6.09 -16.65
CA VAL A 104 3.36 4.81 -16.22
C VAL A 104 4.85 4.70 -16.56
N GLN A 105 5.29 5.22 -17.70
CA GLN A 105 6.69 5.23 -18.13
C GLN A 105 7.59 6.08 -17.21
N ARG A 106 7.01 7.07 -16.52
CA ARG A 106 7.72 7.85 -15.49
C ARG A 106 7.77 7.10 -14.18
N LYS A 107 6.65 6.51 -13.73
CA LYS A 107 6.58 5.68 -12.52
C LYS A 107 7.57 4.51 -12.58
N LEU A 108 7.69 3.86 -13.75
CA LEU A 108 8.63 2.77 -14.03
C LEU A 108 10.11 3.15 -13.86
N LYS A 109 10.48 4.43 -13.87
CA LYS A 109 11.87 4.85 -13.58
C LYS A 109 12.27 4.58 -12.14
N ALA A 110 11.30 4.52 -11.24
CA ALA A 110 11.49 4.14 -9.85
C ALA A 110 10.90 2.74 -9.58
N ALA A 111 10.86 1.86 -10.58
CA ALA A 111 10.41 0.48 -10.40
C ALA A 111 11.24 -0.23 -9.32
N ARG A 112 10.55 -0.94 -8.44
CA ARG A 112 11.17 -1.81 -7.44
C ARG A 112 12.00 -2.88 -8.18
N SER A 113 13.24 -3.10 -7.73
CA SER A 113 14.05 -4.22 -8.24
C SER A 113 13.49 -5.56 -7.74
N GLU A 114 13.80 -6.66 -8.42
CA GLU A 114 13.28 -8.00 -8.08
C GLU A 114 13.47 -8.35 -6.59
N ASN A 115 14.67 -8.07 -6.07
CA ASN A 115 15.04 -8.30 -4.67
C ASN A 115 14.86 -7.07 -3.77
N GLY A 116 14.51 -5.90 -4.33
CA GLY A 116 14.34 -4.65 -3.59
C GLY A 116 12.96 -4.54 -2.96
N ILE A 117 12.80 -3.77 -1.89
CA ILE A 117 11.49 -3.59 -1.24
C ILE A 117 10.86 -2.23 -1.61
N SER A 118 11.67 -1.18 -1.71
CA SER A 118 11.24 0.16 -2.11
C SER A 118 11.04 0.28 -3.62
N GLY A 119 10.13 1.17 -4.03
CA GLY A 119 9.87 1.53 -5.40
C GLY A 119 8.44 1.24 -5.86
N TYR A 120 8.19 1.59 -7.12
CA TYR A 120 6.94 1.41 -7.84
C TYR A 120 6.72 -0.05 -8.25
N GLY A 121 5.49 -0.52 -8.10
CA GLY A 121 5.06 -1.84 -8.55
C GLY A 121 3.78 -2.29 -7.84
N VAL A 122 3.40 -3.55 -8.03
CA VAL A 122 2.28 -4.13 -7.28
C VAL A 122 2.63 -4.28 -5.79
N ALA A 123 1.60 -4.33 -4.94
CA ALA A 123 1.78 -4.59 -3.52
C ALA A 123 2.50 -5.94 -3.31
N ARG A 124 3.47 -5.99 -2.39
CA ARG A 124 4.22 -7.23 -2.11
C ARG A 124 3.33 -8.37 -1.66
N ILE A 125 2.23 -8.07 -0.97
CA ILE A 125 1.26 -9.09 -0.55
C ILE A 125 0.59 -9.81 -1.73
N ALA A 126 0.61 -9.23 -2.94
CA ALA A 126 0.03 -9.84 -4.13
C ALA A 126 0.67 -11.20 -4.48
N SER A 127 1.92 -11.47 -4.08
CA SER A 127 2.58 -12.76 -4.32
C SER A 127 1.97 -13.92 -3.52
N PHE A 128 1.17 -13.64 -2.49
CA PHE A 128 0.49 -14.67 -1.69
C PHE A 128 -0.87 -15.09 -2.27
N PHE A 129 -1.30 -14.48 -3.37
CA PHE A 129 -2.57 -14.78 -4.02
C PHE A 129 -2.35 -15.40 -5.39
N ASN A 130 -3.22 -16.32 -5.77
CA ASN A 130 -3.28 -16.93 -7.10
C ASN A 130 -3.92 -15.99 -8.15
N LYS A 131 -4.60 -14.94 -7.70
CA LYS A 131 -5.22 -13.88 -8.51
C LYS A 131 -4.44 -12.57 -8.37
N GLN A 132 -4.44 -11.78 -9.44
CA GLN A 132 -3.84 -10.45 -9.47
C GLN A 132 -4.77 -9.44 -8.80
N MET A 133 -4.20 -8.59 -7.95
CA MET A 133 -4.91 -7.47 -7.34
C MET A 133 -5.08 -6.34 -8.36
N TRP A 134 -6.25 -5.72 -8.39
CA TRP A 134 -6.47 -4.48 -9.14
C TRP A 134 -5.85 -3.30 -8.38
N SER A 135 -4.53 -3.18 -8.43
CA SER A 135 -3.82 -2.11 -7.73
C SER A 135 -2.48 -1.78 -8.39
N GLU A 136 -2.05 -0.56 -8.15
CA GLU A 136 -0.64 -0.17 -8.25
C GLU A 136 -0.19 0.39 -6.90
N GLY A 137 1.10 0.34 -6.64
CA GLY A 137 1.67 0.75 -5.36
C GLY A 137 3.05 1.37 -5.50
N PHE A 138 3.44 2.07 -4.45
CA PHE A 138 4.77 2.61 -4.29
C PHE A 138 5.20 2.37 -2.85
N THR A 139 6.27 1.62 -2.65
CA THR A 139 6.77 1.31 -1.30
C THR A 139 7.97 2.20 -0.99
N VAL A 140 7.97 2.81 0.20
CA VAL A 140 9.10 3.58 0.70
C VAL A 140 9.65 2.87 1.93
N ILE A 141 10.88 2.37 1.85
CA ILE A 141 11.67 1.97 3.01
C ILE A 141 12.86 2.92 3.12
N GLY A 142 12.96 3.60 4.27
CA GLY A 142 13.96 4.62 4.50
C GLY A 142 13.67 5.91 3.72
N SER A 143 14.72 6.54 3.22
CA SER A 143 14.60 7.79 2.47
C SER A 143 14.04 7.56 1.05
N PRO A 144 13.01 8.31 0.61
CA PRO A 144 12.50 8.23 -0.76
C PRO A 144 13.33 9.01 -1.79
N LEU A 145 14.44 9.64 -1.37
CA LEU A 145 15.14 10.66 -2.16
C LEU A 145 15.58 10.15 -3.54
N ASP A 146 16.22 9.00 -3.60
CA ASP A 146 16.73 8.45 -4.86
C ASP A 146 15.60 8.12 -5.84
N ASP A 147 14.50 7.56 -5.33
CA ASP A 147 13.36 7.25 -6.17
C ASP A 147 12.63 8.51 -6.61
N PHE A 148 12.47 9.49 -5.71
CA PHE A 148 11.86 10.76 -6.06
C PHE A 148 12.72 11.54 -7.06
N HIS A 149 14.05 11.42 -6.99
CA HIS A 149 14.96 11.96 -8.00
C HIS A 149 14.70 11.35 -9.38
N LYS A 150 14.48 10.03 -9.46
CA LYS A 150 14.13 9.35 -10.72
C LYS A 150 12.77 9.81 -11.27
N LEU A 151 11.79 10.05 -10.40
CA LEU A 151 10.44 10.50 -10.75
C LEU A 151 10.38 11.98 -11.15
N TRP A 152 11.02 12.86 -10.37
CA TRP A 152 11.01 14.32 -10.52
C TRP A 152 12.42 14.92 -10.50
N PRO A 153 13.23 14.74 -11.55
CA PRO A 153 14.65 15.13 -11.54
C PRO A 153 14.91 16.60 -11.14
N ARG A 154 14.02 17.52 -11.55
CA ARG A 154 14.15 18.96 -11.26
C ARG A 154 13.41 19.44 -10.00
N HIS A 155 12.59 18.60 -9.38
CA HIS A 155 11.66 19.02 -8.31
C HIS A 155 11.57 18.05 -7.13
N HIS A 156 12.33 16.97 -7.11
CA HIS A 156 12.29 15.93 -6.08
C HIS A 156 12.46 16.48 -4.66
N LEU A 157 13.33 17.48 -4.46
CA LEU A 157 13.53 18.12 -3.16
C LEU A 157 12.26 18.78 -2.61
N LYS A 158 11.37 19.31 -3.46
CA LYS A 158 10.08 19.87 -3.02
C LYS A 158 9.20 18.82 -2.35
N TYR A 159 9.35 17.56 -2.75
CA TYR A 159 8.59 16.43 -2.24
C TYR A 159 9.29 15.73 -1.06
N CYS A 160 10.60 15.92 -0.88
CA CYS A 160 11.35 15.33 0.24
C CYS A 160 11.45 16.25 1.47
N GLN A 161 11.38 17.58 1.31
CA GLN A 161 11.66 18.55 2.36
C GLN A 161 10.59 18.66 3.47
N ASN A 162 9.45 17.96 3.35
CA ASN A 162 8.31 18.11 4.26
C ASN A 162 8.05 16.87 5.12
N PHE A 163 8.99 15.92 5.17
CA PHE A 163 8.95 14.71 6.01
C PHE A 163 9.88 14.78 7.23
N ASN A 164 10.48 15.94 7.52
CA ASN A 164 11.30 16.20 8.70
C ASN A 164 10.54 17.04 9.72
#